data_AF-A0A2A5X393-F1
#
_entry.id   AF-A0A2A5X393-F1
#
_cell.length_a   1.000
_cell.length_b   1.000
_cell.length_c   1.000
_cell.angle_alpha   90.00
_cell.angle_beta   90.00
_cell.angle_gamma   90.00
#
_symmetry.space_group_name_H-M   'P 1'
#
loop_
_entity.id
_entity.type
_entity.pdbx_description
1 polymer ?
#
loop_
_entity_poly.entity_id
_entity_poly.type
_entity_poly.pdbx_seq_one_letter_code
_entity_poly.pdbx_strand_id
1 'polypeptide(L)'
;MDIQSEELQQRFLGWQCRLRQIAMRQREGQPSDGMQPRVLLREDGGYSTSITVLINRRSAESDASQFRYLVQKTHDPADRFASALELLSATHYQRPHEFSDELTALFQSGGLLARALLAKRACTLVFSQFSAAYTLPCTVRQLVDDAPAYQATYWHNRLFNSRMPKDVIVLGFKPDWNKASSTI
;
A
#
# COMPACT_ATOMS: atom_id res chain seq x y z
N MET A 1 -4.20 -15.18 -16.85
CA MET A 1 -5.10 -14.05 -16.51
C MET A 1 -5.83 -13.69 -17.78
N ASP A 2 -7.14 -13.54 -17.74
CA ASP A 2 -7.89 -13.11 -18.93
C ASP A 2 -7.76 -11.60 -19.17
N ILE A 3 -8.18 -11.14 -20.37
CA ILE A 3 -8.04 -9.74 -20.80
C ILE A 3 -8.79 -8.79 -19.87
N GLN A 4 -9.98 -9.18 -19.41
CA GLN A 4 -10.81 -8.35 -18.52
C GLN A 4 -10.15 -8.14 -17.16
N SER A 5 -9.52 -9.19 -16.62
CA SER A 5 -8.77 -9.13 -15.37
C SER A 5 -7.54 -8.23 -15.47
N GLU A 6 -6.84 -8.25 -16.60
CA GLU A 6 -5.71 -7.36 -16.86
C GLU A 6 -6.13 -5.90 -16.98
N GLU A 7 -7.22 -5.61 -17.69
CA GLU A 7 -7.78 -4.26 -17.77
C GLU A 7 -8.22 -3.73 -16.40
N LEU A 8 -8.85 -4.59 -15.58
CA LEU A 8 -9.25 -4.25 -14.22
C LEU A 8 -8.04 -3.92 -13.34
N GLN A 9 -6.97 -4.72 -13.43
CA GLN A 9 -5.71 -4.47 -12.74
C GLN A 9 -5.11 -3.11 -13.14
N GLN A 10 -5.01 -2.83 -14.44
CA GLN A 10 -4.44 -1.59 -14.94
C GLN A 10 -5.26 -0.37 -14.50
N ARG A 11 -6.59 -0.46 -14.55
CA ARG A 11 -7.49 0.58 -14.05
C ARG A 11 -7.35 0.81 -12.55
N PHE A 12 -7.26 -0.25 -11.75
CA PHE A 12 -7.04 -0.14 -10.32
C PHE A 12 -5.72 0.57 -10.01
N LEU A 13 -4.62 0.19 -10.66
CA LEU A 13 -3.30 0.83 -10.45
C LEU A 13 -3.32 2.29 -10.89
N GLY A 14 -3.97 2.60 -12.02
CA GLY A 14 -4.17 3.99 -12.47
C GLY A 14 -4.94 4.82 -11.45
N TRP A 15 -6.03 4.27 -10.90
CA TRP A 15 -6.81 4.89 -9.85
C TRP A 15 -5.99 5.11 -8.56
N GLN A 16 -5.30 4.08 -8.08
CA GLN A 16 -4.41 4.15 -6.91
C GLN A 16 -3.29 5.18 -7.06
N CYS A 17 -2.68 5.28 -8.24
CA CYS A 17 -1.69 6.31 -8.57
C CYS A 17 -2.30 7.70 -8.51
N ARG A 18 -3.46 7.92 -9.11
CA ARG A 18 -4.15 9.21 -9.11
C ARG A 18 -4.51 9.66 -7.69
N LEU A 19 -5.02 8.75 -6.85
CA LEU A 19 -5.32 9.06 -5.45
C LEU A 19 -4.05 9.51 -4.70
N ARG A 20 -2.92 8.82 -4.92
CA ARG A 20 -1.65 9.15 -4.25
C ARG A 20 -1.06 10.47 -4.74
N GLN A 21 -1.19 10.80 -6.02
CA GLN A 21 -0.84 12.14 -6.52
C GLN A 21 -1.67 13.23 -5.82
N ILE A 22 -2.99 13.03 -5.68
CA ILE A 22 -3.86 13.98 -4.97
C ILE A 22 -3.43 14.12 -3.52
N ALA A 23 -3.17 13.00 -2.82
CA ALA A 23 -2.72 13.06 -1.43
C ALA A 23 -1.42 13.84 -1.28
N MET A 24 -0.40 13.55 -2.09
CA MET A 24 0.90 14.20 -2.01
C MET A 24 0.86 15.68 -2.41
N ARG A 25 -0.02 16.09 -3.34
CA ARG A 25 -0.07 17.47 -3.84
C ARG A 25 -1.07 18.37 -3.13
N GLN A 26 -2.14 17.82 -2.59
CA GLN A 26 -3.30 18.59 -2.13
C GLN A 26 -3.74 18.23 -0.70
N ARG A 27 -3.21 17.16 -0.11
CA ARG A 27 -3.60 16.71 1.24
C ARG A 27 -2.40 16.46 2.15
N GLU A 28 -1.27 17.10 1.86
CA GLU A 28 -0.06 17.02 2.68
C GLU A 28 0.37 15.57 2.95
N GLY A 29 0.19 14.69 1.97
CA GLY A 29 0.57 13.28 2.08
C GLY A 29 -0.36 12.41 2.93
N GLN A 30 -1.48 12.93 3.43
CA GLN A 30 -2.44 12.14 4.20
C GLN A 30 -3.16 11.10 3.32
N PRO A 31 -3.20 9.82 3.73
CA PRO A 31 -3.87 8.78 2.96
C PRO A 31 -5.37 9.03 2.90
N SER A 32 -5.96 8.94 1.70
CA SER A 32 -7.41 9.02 1.51
C SER A 32 -8.10 7.65 1.69
N ASP A 33 -9.43 7.62 1.73
CA ASP A 33 -10.21 6.39 1.93
C ASP A 33 -9.89 5.27 0.92
N GLY A 34 -9.63 5.65 -0.34
CA GLY A 34 -9.23 4.71 -1.39
C GLY A 34 -7.80 4.17 -1.23
N MET A 35 -7.01 4.65 -0.26
CA MET A 35 -5.75 4.03 0.16
C MET A 35 -5.90 3.22 1.45
N GLN A 36 -7.09 3.25 2.04
CA GLN A 36 -7.40 2.64 3.32
C GLN A 36 -8.52 1.59 3.18
N PRO A 37 -8.28 0.50 2.41
CA PRO A 37 -9.30 -0.51 2.18
C PRO A 37 -9.80 -1.11 3.49
N ARG A 38 -11.08 -1.45 3.50
CA ARG A 38 -11.66 -2.33 4.52
C ARG A 38 -11.21 -3.75 4.24
N VAL A 39 -10.64 -4.40 5.25
CA VAL A 39 -10.25 -5.81 5.23
C VAL A 39 -11.43 -6.65 5.68
N LEU A 40 -11.87 -7.60 4.86
CA LEU A 40 -12.85 -8.63 5.22
C LEU A 40 -12.12 -9.97 5.38
N LEU A 41 -12.16 -10.55 6.58
CA LEU A 41 -11.58 -11.86 6.88
C LEU A 41 -12.56 -13.03 6.66
N ARG A 42 -13.84 -12.71 6.52
CA ARG A 42 -14.94 -13.64 6.29
C ARG A 42 -15.92 -12.98 5.32
N GLU A 43 -16.54 -13.79 4.46
CA GLU A 43 -17.55 -13.31 3.50
C GLU A 43 -18.81 -12.79 4.20
N ASP A 44 -19.09 -13.30 5.41
CA ASP A 44 -20.21 -12.86 6.28
C ASP A 44 -20.00 -11.47 6.92
N GLY A 45 -18.84 -10.83 6.72
CA GLY A 45 -18.54 -9.50 7.27
C GLY A 45 -18.25 -9.48 8.77
N GLY A 46 -18.12 -10.62 9.45
CA GLY A 46 -18.01 -10.73 10.91
C GLY A 46 -16.77 -10.09 11.55
N TYR A 47 -15.79 -9.62 10.76
CA TYR A 47 -14.73 -8.74 11.22
C TYR A 47 -14.27 -7.85 10.07
N SER A 48 -14.38 -6.53 10.25
CA SER A 48 -13.91 -5.55 9.27
C SER A 48 -13.20 -4.37 9.93
N THR A 49 -12.06 -3.99 9.39
CA THR A 49 -11.27 -2.81 9.79
C THR A 49 -10.54 -2.26 8.59
N SER A 50 -10.26 -0.96 8.58
CA SER A 50 -9.43 -0.36 7.54
C SER A 50 -7.95 -0.51 7.86
N ILE A 51 -7.14 -0.66 6.82
CA ILE A 51 -5.67 -0.63 6.89
C ILE A 51 -5.15 0.33 5.83
N THR A 52 -4.05 1.03 6.09
CA THR A 52 -3.36 1.82 5.05
C THR A 52 -2.48 0.90 4.21
N VAL A 53 -2.71 0.87 2.89
CA VAL A 53 -1.89 0.08 1.96
C VAL A 53 -1.01 0.98 1.08
N LEU A 54 0.14 0.45 0.68
CA LEU A 54 1.03 1.04 -0.31
C LEU A 54 1.04 0.20 -1.59
N ILE A 55 1.30 0.89 -2.71
CA ILE A 55 1.72 0.27 -3.97
C ILE A 55 3.22 0.53 -4.13
N ASN A 56 3.98 -0.50 -4.51
CA ASN A 56 5.40 -0.37 -4.75
C ASN A 56 5.68 -0.43 -6.25
N ARG A 57 6.70 0.28 -6.73
CA ARG A 57 7.21 0.06 -8.08
C ARG A 57 7.72 -1.37 -8.23
N ARG A 58 7.70 -1.89 -9.46
CA ARG A 58 8.29 -3.21 -9.77
C ARG A 58 9.78 -3.23 -9.43
N SER A 59 10.47 -2.10 -9.59
CA SER A 59 11.85 -1.85 -9.18
C SER A 59 11.94 -1.21 -7.78
N ALA A 60 11.32 -1.85 -6.79
CA ALA A 60 11.19 -1.31 -5.43
C ALA A 60 12.54 -1.07 -4.73
N GLU A 61 13.64 -1.70 -5.17
CA GLU A 61 15.00 -1.53 -4.65
C GLU A 61 15.48 -0.07 -4.76
N SER A 62 15.15 0.59 -5.87
CA SER A 62 15.51 1.98 -6.13
C SER A 62 14.80 2.90 -5.15
N ASP A 63 13.49 2.72 -5.01
CA ASP A 63 12.67 3.50 -4.09
C ASP A 63 13.10 3.25 -2.64
N ALA A 64 13.34 2.00 -2.26
CA ALA A 64 13.84 1.63 -0.93
C ALA A 64 15.17 2.32 -0.60
N SER A 65 16.11 2.31 -1.55
CA SER A 65 17.41 2.96 -1.38
C SER A 65 17.28 4.47 -1.21
N GLN A 66 16.42 5.10 -2.02
CA GLN A 66 16.16 6.53 -1.97
C GLN A 66 15.47 6.94 -0.65
N PHE A 67 14.43 6.22 -0.24
CA PHE A 67 13.72 6.49 1.02
C PHE A 67 14.64 6.28 2.22
N ARG A 68 15.44 5.21 2.23
CA ARG A 68 16.43 4.96 3.28
C ARG A 68 17.43 6.10 3.39
N TYR A 69 17.96 6.57 2.25
CA TYR A 69 18.88 7.70 2.22
C TYR A 69 18.27 8.96 2.84
N LEU A 70 17.02 9.30 2.49
CA LEU A 70 16.33 10.45 3.07
C LEU A 70 16.12 10.31 4.59
N VAL A 71 15.76 9.12 5.06
CA VAL A 71 15.61 8.84 6.50
C VAL A 71 16.94 9.00 7.25
N GLN A 72 18.04 8.53 6.66
CA GLN A 72 19.37 8.58 7.29
C GLN A 72 20.00 9.98 7.24
N LYS A 73 19.74 10.73 6.18
CA LYS A 73 20.25 12.11 6.00
C LYS A 73 19.56 13.09 6.95
N THR A 74 18.26 12.92 7.17
CA THR A 74 17.42 13.92 7.84
C THR A 74 16.90 13.41 9.18
N HIS A 75 17.51 13.91 10.26
CA HIS A 75 17.16 13.54 11.63
C HIS A 75 15.83 14.17 12.05
N ASP A 76 15.61 15.44 11.73
CA ASP A 76 14.40 16.17 12.07
C ASP A 76 13.17 15.56 11.36
N PRO A 77 12.11 15.17 12.10
CA PRO A 77 10.91 14.61 11.51
C PRO A 77 10.17 15.50 10.51
N ALA A 78 10.16 16.83 10.72
CA ALA A 78 9.45 17.77 9.85
C ALA A 78 10.20 17.94 8.52
N ASP A 79 11.52 18.08 8.56
CA ASP A 79 12.35 18.16 7.35
C ASP A 79 12.26 16.86 6.53
N ARG A 80 12.26 15.72 7.22
CA ARG A 80 12.12 14.41 6.56
C ARG A 80 10.76 14.27 5.89
N PHE A 81 9.69 14.70 6.57
CA PHE A 81 8.34 14.72 6.03
C PHE A 81 8.24 15.62 4.79
N ALA A 82 8.78 16.84 4.85
CA ALA A 82 8.80 17.79 3.74
C ALA A 82 9.56 17.22 2.52
N SER A 83 10.73 16.64 2.75
CA SER A 83 11.54 15.99 1.69
C SER A 83 10.79 14.82 1.03
N ALA A 84 10.07 14.03 1.83
CA ALA A 84 9.26 12.93 1.32
C ALA A 84 8.09 13.42 0.47
N LEU A 85 7.43 14.50 0.92
CA LEU A 85 6.33 15.11 0.21
C LEU A 85 6.78 15.68 -1.15
N GLU A 86 7.92 16.38 -1.17
CA GLU A 86 8.53 16.89 -2.41
C GLU A 86 8.82 15.74 -3.39
N LEU A 87 9.51 14.69 -2.92
CA LEU A 87 9.86 13.53 -3.74
C LEU A 87 8.62 12.84 -4.34
N LEU A 88 7.62 12.56 -3.51
CA LEU A 88 6.46 11.76 -3.90
C LEU A 88 5.40 12.57 -4.66
N SER A 89 5.35 13.88 -4.47
CA SER A 89 4.45 14.79 -5.20
C SER A 89 4.88 15.04 -6.66
N ALA A 90 6.16 14.81 -6.97
CA ALA A 90 6.74 15.04 -8.29
C ALA A 90 6.22 14.04 -9.35
N THR A 91 7.08 13.12 -9.81
CA THR A 91 6.76 12.17 -10.89
C THR A 91 6.50 10.75 -10.40
N HIS A 92 6.61 10.51 -9.09
CA HIS A 92 6.64 9.16 -8.53
C HIS A 92 5.44 8.30 -8.96
N TYR A 93 4.22 8.85 -8.89
CA TYR A 93 2.97 8.16 -9.25
C TYR A 93 2.48 8.43 -10.68
N GLN A 94 3.29 8.97 -11.60
CA GLN A 94 2.82 9.35 -12.95
C GLN A 94 2.63 8.17 -13.90
N ARG A 95 3.30 7.03 -13.67
CA ARG A 95 3.32 5.88 -14.58
C ARG A 95 2.80 4.62 -13.90
N PRO A 96 1.48 4.35 -13.97
CA PRO A 96 0.87 3.22 -13.27
C PRO A 96 1.43 1.84 -13.65
N HIS A 97 1.87 1.65 -14.90
CA HIS A 97 2.44 0.39 -15.38
C HIS A 97 3.77 0.02 -14.72
N GLU A 98 4.49 0.99 -14.15
CA GLU A 98 5.73 0.76 -13.39
C GLU A 98 5.46 0.16 -12.01
N PHE A 99 4.21 0.11 -11.55
CA PHE A 99 3.84 -0.43 -10.24
C PHE A 99 3.56 -1.93 -10.28
N SER A 100 3.96 -2.60 -9.21
CA SER A 100 3.55 -3.97 -8.89
C SER A 100 2.06 -3.98 -8.55
N ASP A 101 1.41 -5.11 -8.82
CA ASP A 101 0.02 -5.36 -8.45
C ASP A 101 -0.11 -6.00 -7.05
N GLU A 102 1.00 -6.31 -6.38
CA GLU A 102 1.00 -6.68 -4.96
C GLU A 102 0.98 -5.43 -4.09
N LEU A 103 -0.08 -5.30 -3.28
CA LEU A 103 -0.22 -4.25 -2.28
C LEU A 103 0.57 -4.65 -1.03
N THR A 104 0.99 -3.66 -0.25
CA THR A 104 1.74 -3.90 0.99
C THR A 104 1.18 -3.06 2.13
N ALA A 105 1.26 -3.56 3.36
CA ALA A 105 0.95 -2.77 4.54
C ALA A 105 1.87 -3.13 5.71
N LEU A 106 2.20 -2.13 6.52
CA LEU A 106 3.02 -2.27 7.71
C LEU A 106 2.13 -2.51 8.93
N PHE A 107 2.48 -3.51 9.73
CA PHE A 107 1.79 -3.86 10.96
C PHE A 107 2.76 -3.92 12.11
N GLN A 108 2.28 -3.64 13.32
CA GLN A 108 3.00 -4.02 14.53
C GLN A 108 3.06 -5.55 14.62
N SER A 109 4.25 -6.08 14.89
CA SER A 109 4.46 -7.51 15.13
C SER A 109 3.57 -8.00 16.29
N GLY A 110 2.99 -9.19 16.13
CA GLY A 110 2.08 -9.78 17.12
C GLY A 110 0.69 -9.15 17.24
N GLY A 111 0.39 -8.08 16.49
CA GLY A 111 -0.93 -7.45 16.46
C GLY A 111 -2.03 -8.43 16.03
N LEU A 112 -3.22 -8.33 16.66
CA LEU A 112 -4.33 -9.27 16.44
C LEU A 112 -4.72 -9.41 14.96
N LEU A 113 -4.82 -8.29 14.24
CA LEU A 113 -5.14 -8.28 12.82
C LEU A 113 -4.07 -8.98 11.98
N ALA A 114 -2.79 -8.68 12.22
CA ALA A 114 -1.69 -9.29 11.49
C ALA A 114 -1.63 -10.80 11.71
N ARG A 115 -1.84 -11.25 12.96
CA ARG A 115 -1.94 -12.68 13.31
C ARG A 115 -3.11 -13.35 12.59
N ALA A 116 -4.28 -12.72 12.57
CA ALA A 116 -5.46 -13.26 11.90
C ALA A 116 -5.25 -13.37 10.39
N LEU A 117 -4.67 -12.34 9.76
CA LEU A 117 -4.32 -12.32 8.34
C LEU A 117 -3.32 -13.42 7.98
N LEU A 118 -2.27 -13.60 8.78
CA LEU A 118 -1.27 -14.65 8.56
C LEU A 118 -1.80 -16.07 8.79
N ALA A 119 -2.70 -16.24 9.76
CA ALA A 119 -3.35 -17.52 10.00
C ALA A 119 -4.30 -17.91 8.86
N LYS A 120 -5.05 -16.95 8.32
CA LYS A 120 -5.99 -17.18 7.20
C LYS A 120 -5.31 -17.25 5.84
N ARG A 121 -4.20 -16.53 5.64
CA ARG A 121 -3.48 -16.37 4.36
C ARG A 121 -4.35 -15.83 3.21
N ALA A 122 -5.52 -15.30 3.54
CA ALA A 122 -6.47 -14.75 2.60
C ALA A 122 -7.33 -13.69 3.28
N CYS A 123 -7.74 -12.69 2.51
CA CYS A 123 -8.73 -11.69 2.88
C CYS A 123 -9.32 -11.05 1.63
N THR A 124 -10.39 -10.28 1.77
CA THR A 124 -10.88 -9.39 0.71
C THR A 124 -10.59 -7.95 1.10
N LEU A 125 -9.95 -7.19 0.21
CA LEU A 125 -9.75 -5.75 0.36
C LEU A 125 -10.86 -5.02 -0.40
N VAL A 126 -11.65 -4.22 0.31
CA VAL A 126 -12.73 -3.41 -0.27
C VAL A 126 -12.32 -1.94 -0.23
N PHE A 127 -12.19 -1.35 -1.41
CA PHE A 127 -11.82 0.04 -1.62
C PHE A 127 -13.03 0.83 -2.09
N SER A 128 -13.15 2.08 -1.64
CA SER A 128 -14.18 3.00 -2.12
C SER A 128 -13.68 4.43 -2.01
N GLN A 129 -13.66 5.19 -3.11
CA GLN A 129 -13.44 6.63 -3.08
C GLN A 129 -13.95 7.30 -4.36
N PHE A 130 -14.60 8.45 -4.19
CA PHE A 130 -15.34 9.13 -5.26
C PHE A 130 -16.41 8.19 -5.83
N SER A 131 -16.52 8.06 -7.15
CA SER A 131 -17.47 7.15 -7.80
C SER A 131 -16.94 5.71 -7.96
N ALA A 132 -15.67 5.44 -7.62
CA ALA A 132 -15.06 4.14 -7.88
C ALA A 132 -14.96 3.30 -6.60
N ALA A 133 -15.31 2.02 -6.72
CA ALA A 133 -15.11 0.99 -5.70
C ALA A 133 -14.47 -0.25 -6.32
N TYR A 134 -13.62 -0.93 -5.55
CA TYR A 134 -12.95 -2.17 -5.95
C TYR A 134 -13.04 -3.20 -4.83
N THR A 135 -13.38 -4.44 -5.18
CA THR A 135 -13.38 -5.57 -4.27
C THR A 135 -12.33 -6.57 -4.75
N LEU A 136 -11.26 -6.73 -3.98
CA LEU A 136 -10.09 -7.53 -4.33
C LEU A 136 -9.92 -8.70 -3.35
N PRO A 137 -10.32 -9.92 -3.70
CA PRO A 137 -9.88 -11.11 -2.99
C PRO A 137 -8.36 -11.23 -3.10
N CYS A 138 -7.66 -11.41 -1.98
CA CYS A 138 -6.21 -11.41 -1.91
C CYS A 138 -5.68 -12.63 -1.17
N THR A 139 -4.58 -13.19 -1.66
CA THR A 139 -3.70 -14.02 -0.82
C THR A 139 -2.81 -13.13 0.02
N VAL A 140 -2.51 -13.56 1.25
CA VAL A 140 -1.73 -12.79 2.23
C VAL A 140 -0.49 -13.55 2.64
N ARG A 141 0.66 -12.88 2.62
CA ARG A 141 1.94 -13.42 3.08
C ARG A 141 2.74 -12.39 3.84
N GLN A 142 3.59 -12.83 4.76
CA GLN A 142 4.62 -11.98 5.33
C GLN A 142 5.75 -11.82 4.30
N LEU A 143 6.23 -10.60 4.11
CA LEU A 143 7.44 -10.34 3.35
C LEU A 143 8.66 -10.57 4.25
N VAL A 144 9.70 -11.20 3.69
CA VAL A 144 11.03 -11.23 4.33
C VAL A 144 11.62 -9.81 4.33
N ASP A 145 12.44 -9.51 5.32
CA ASP A 145 12.90 -8.15 5.58
C ASP A 145 13.84 -7.61 4.50
N ASP A 146 14.64 -8.45 3.87
CA ASP A 146 15.49 -8.10 2.72
C ASP A 146 14.72 -7.93 1.40
N ALA A 147 13.43 -8.29 1.35
CA ALA A 147 12.64 -8.14 0.14
C ALA A 147 12.54 -6.66 -0.27
N PRO A 148 12.72 -6.32 -1.57
CA PRO A 148 12.61 -4.95 -2.07
C PRO A 148 11.32 -4.23 -1.67
N ALA A 149 10.18 -4.92 -1.80
CA ALA A 149 8.88 -4.38 -1.41
C ALA A 149 8.73 -4.20 0.12
N TYR A 150 9.37 -5.05 0.93
CA TYR A 150 9.44 -4.84 2.38
C TYR A 150 10.19 -3.55 2.68
N GLN A 151 11.41 -3.40 2.12
CA GLN A 151 12.27 -2.26 2.37
C GLN A 151 11.62 -0.95 1.91
N ALA A 152 11.04 -0.92 0.71
CA ALA A 152 10.32 0.25 0.21
C ALA A 152 9.17 0.64 1.15
N THR A 153 8.36 -0.34 1.58
CA THR A 153 7.24 -0.11 2.50
C THR A 153 7.71 0.40 3.85
N TYR A 154 8.73 -0.22 4.42
CA TYR A 154 9.30 0.15 5.72
C TYR A 154 9.85 1.57 5.69
N TRP A 155 10.73 1.88 4.74
CA TRP A 155 11.36 3.20 4.65
C TRP A 155 10.35 4.29 4.26
N HIS A 156 9.37 4.00 3.39
CA HIS A 156 8.27 4.91 3.11
C HIS A 156 7.52 5.27 4.40
N ASN A 157 7.07 4.27 5.18
CA ASN A 157 6.36 4.55 6.42
C ASN A 157 7.27 5.31 7.43
N ARG A 158 8.59 5.07 7.42
CA ARG A 158 9.52 5.75 8.32
C ARG A 158 9.72 7.24 7.98
N LEU A 159 9.55 7.61 6.71
CA LEU A 159 9.54 9.02 6.28
C LEU A 159 8.41 9.79 6.98
N PHE A 160 7.21 9.22 6.99
CA PHE A 160 5.99 9.88 7.49
C PHE A 160 5.68 9.60 8.97
N ASN A 161 6.18 8.49 9.54
CA ASN A 161 5.87 8.08 10.90
C ASN A 161 7.14 8.12 11.79
N SER A 162 7.32 9.24 12.50
CA SER A 162 8.41 9.42 13.47
C SER A 162 8.31 8.47 14.68
N ARG A 163 7.10 8.00 15.00
CA ARG A 163 6.79 7.10 16.13
C ARG A 163 6.53 5.66 15.69
N MET A 164 7.07 5.26 14.53
CA MET A 164 6.96 3.88 14.05
C MET A 164 7.40 2.89 15.16
N PRO A 165 6.62 1.82 15.41
CA PRO A 165 7.02 0.78 16.37
C PRO A 165 8.37 0.17 16.00
N LYS A 166 9.12 -0.29 17.01
CA LYS A 166 10.42 -0.96 16.79
C LYS A 166 10.27 -2.33 16.13
N ASP A 167 9.22 -3.06 16.50
CA ASP A 167 8.95 -4.41 15.99
C ASP A 167 7.75 -4.37 15.04
N VAL A 168 8.04 -4.45 13.75
CA VAL A 168 7.08 -4.34 12.66
C VAL A 168 7.26 -5.48 11.68
N ILE A 169 6.18 -5.85 11.02
CA ILE A 169 6.20 -6.75 9.87
C ILE A 169 5.50 -6.08 8.70
N VAL A 170 5.88 -6.46 7.48
CA VAL A 170 5.18 -6.05 6.27
C VAL A 170 4.45 -7.25 5.70
N LEU A 171 3.16 -7.08 5.44
CA LEU A 171 2.36 -8.08 4.75
C LEU A 171 2.18 -7.67 3.28
N GLY A 172 2.36 -8.63 2.38
CA GLY A 172 1.98 -8.55 0.98
C GLY A 172 0.56 -9.07 0.77
N PHE A 173 -0.22 -8.35 -0.02
CA PHE A 173 -1.58 -8.69 -0.42
C PHE A 173 -1.59 -8.79 -1.94
N LYS A 174 -1.62 -10.02 -2.45
CA LYS A 174 -1.64 -10.29 -3.89
C LYS A 174 -3.09 -10.54 -4.32
N PRO A 175 -3.70 -9.65 -5.12
CA PRO A 175 -5.06 -9.84 -5.61
C PRO A 175 -5.18 -11.04 -6.55
N ASP A 176 -6.28 -11.76 -6.45
CA ASP A 176 -6.77 -12.70 -7.46
C ASP A 176 -7.64 -11.91 -8.45
N TRP A 177 -7.01 -11.37 -9.49
CA TRP A 177 -7.67 -10.49 -10.46
C TRP A 177 -8.84 -11.14 -11.19
N ASN A 178 -8.84 -12.46 -11.34
CA ASN A 178 -9.96 -13.17 -11.99
C ASN A 178 -11.22 -13.22 -11.10
N LYS A 179 -11.10 -12.89 -9.81
CA LYS A 179 -12.22 -12.77 -8.86
C LYS A 179 -12.44 -11.35 -8.38
N ALA A 180 -11.63 -10.41 -8.86
CA ALA A 180 -11.77 -9.01 -8.51
C ALA A 180 -12.98 -8.41 -9.23
N SER A 181 -13.57 -7.38 -8.64
CA SER A 181 -14.67 -6.63 -9.24
C SER A 181 -14.54 -5.14 -8.97
N SER A 182 -15.19 -4.33 -9.80
CA SER A 182 -15.27 -2.89 -9.62
C SER A 182 -16.67 -2.36 -9.90
N THR A 183 -17.03 -1.28 -9.22
CA THR A 183 -18.17 -0.42 -9.57
C THR A 183 -17.62 0.97 -9.85
N ILE A 184 -18.06 1.61 -10.93
CA ILE A 184 -17.64 2.95 -11.36
C ILE A 184 -18.86 3.77 -11.73
#